data_AF-A0A357ZVD9-F1
#
_entry.id   AF-A0A357ZVD9-F1
#
_cell.length_a   1.000
_cell.length_b   1.000
_cell.length_c   1.000
_cell.angle_alpha   90.00
_cell.angle_beta   90.00
_cell.angle_gamma   90.00
#
_symmetry.space_group_name_H-M   'P 1'
#
loop_
_entity.id
_entity.type
_entity.pdbx_description
1 polymer ?
#
loop_
_entity_poly.entity_id
_entity_poly.type
_entity_poly.pdbx_seq_one_letter_code
_entity_poly.pdbx_strand_id
1 'polypeptide(L)' 'MALAPEQAGIGIRRHYTNAGTHPFDQVEWERRDARISNWKTGEVAFEQLGVEFPLGWSLNATNIVAQKYFRG' A
#
# COMPACT_ATOMS: atom_id res chain seq x y z
N MET A 1 23.17 37.53 -28.24
CA MET A 1 22.09 36.51 -28.29
C MET A 1 22.04 35.88 -26.91
N ALA A 2 21.06 36.25 -26.08
CA ALA A 2 20.95 35.70 -24.73
C ALA A 2 20.30 34.33 -24.82
N LEU A 3 21.09 33.27 -24.63
CA LEU A 3 20.56 31.95 -24.36
C LEU A 3 20.02 31.99 -22.93
N ALA A 4 18.70 32.01 -22.79
CA ALA A 4 18.09 31.69 -21.50
C ALA A 4 18.59 30.29 -21.11
N PRO A 5 19.05 30.05 -19.86
CA PRO A 5 19.40 28.72 -19.44
C PRO A 5 18.17 27.82 -19.63
N GLU A 6 18.38 26.72 -20.34
CA GLU A 6 17.47 25.59 -20.45
C GLU A 6 16.74 25.38 -19.12
N GLN A 7 15.40 25.28 -19.14
CA GLN A 7 14.56 25.36 -17.96
C GLN A 7 15.20 24.62 -16.77
N ALA A 8 15.51 25.36 -15.71
CA ALA A 8 16.00 24.80 -14.46
C ALA A 8 14.94 23.84 -13.91
N GLY A 9 15.07 22.55 -14.24
CA GLY A 9 14.19 21.52 -13.73
C GLY A 9 14.31 21.47 -12.21
N ILE A 10 13.19 21.19 -11.53
CA ILE A 10 13.09 21.17 -10.05
C ILE A 10 14.02 20.09 -9.41
N GLY A 11 14.83 19.39 -10.20
CA GLY A 11 15.87 18.47 -9.72
C GLY A 11 15.31 17.22 -9.04
N ILE A 12 14.01 16.93 -9.21
CA ILE A 12 13.35 15.78 -8.60
C ILE A 12 13.90 14.51 -9.24
N ARG A 13 14.48 13.64 -8.42
CA ARG A 13 15.04 12.36 -8.83
C ARG A 13 14.23 11.20 -8.24
N ARG A 14 14.28 10.05 -8.90
CA ARG A 14 13.71 8.80 -8.36
C ARG A 14 14.64 8.27 -7.27
N HIS A 15 14.06 7.81 -6.15
CA HIS A 15 14.80 7.23 -5.02
C HIS A 15 14.44 5.76 -4.78
N TYR A 16 13.15 5.42 -4.87
CA TYR A 16 12.63 4.06 -4.61
C TYR A 16 11.98 3.42 -5.83
N THR A 17 12.13 4.03 -7.01
CA THR A 17 11.50 3.58 -8.24
C THR A 17 12.49 3.57 -9.39
N ASN A 18 12.30 2.63 -10.31
CA ASN A 18 13.10 2.50 -11.52
C ASN A 18 12.32 3.02 -12.73
N ALA A 19 13.02 3.65 -13.67
CA ALA A 19 12.39 4.11 -14.90
C ALA A 19 11.96 2.90 -15.74
N GLY A 20 10.73 2.94 -16.28
CA GLY A 20 10.19 1.84 -17.09
C GLY A 20 9.62 0.65 -16.30
N THR A 21 9.69 0.67 -14.96
CA THR A 21 9.11 -0.39 -14.11
C THR A 21 7.96 0.17 -13.29
N HIS A 22 6.80 -0.51 -13.31
CA HIS A 22 5.70 -0.13 -12.45
C HIS A 22 6.03 -0.48 -10.99
N PRO A 23 5.90 0.45 -10.02
CA PRO A 23 6.33 0.21 -8.65
C PRO A 23 5.65 -0.98 -7.96
N PHE A 24 4.39 -1.27 -8.25
CA PHE A 24 3.69 -2.40 -7.63
C PHE A 24 4.16 -3.76 -8.14
N ASP A 25 4.77 -3.82 -9.32
CA ASP A 25 5.33 -5.06 -9.88
C ASP A 25 6.63 -5.47 -9.15
N GLN A 26 7.21 -4.54 -8.39
CA GLN A 26 8.40 -4.77 -7.55
C GLN A 26 8.05 -5.21 -6.12
N VAL A 27 6.76 -5.38 -5.82
CA VAL A 27 6.27 -5.84 -4.51
C VAL A 27 5.64 -7.21 -4.70
N GLU A 28 5.95 -8.14 -3.81
CA GLU A 28 5.24 -9.42 -3.74
C GLU A 28 3.94 -9.24 -2.97
N TRP A 29 2.85 -9.73 -3.55
CA TRP A 29 1.49 -9.58 -3.03
C TRP A 29 0.93 -10.94 -2.63
N GLU A 30 0.07 -10.93 -1.63
CA GLU A 30 -0.76 -12.07 -1.30
C GLU A 30 -2.19 -11.64 -0.97
N ARG A 31 -3.13 -12.58 -1.17
CA ARG A 31 -4.51 -12.41 -0.73
C ARG A 31 -4.69 -13.06 0.64
N ARG A 32 -5.31 -12.33 1.55
CA ARG A 32 -5.60 -12.80 2.90
C ARG A 32 -6.90 -12.19 3.40
N ASP A 33 -7.46 -12.79 4.45
CA ASP A 33 -8.68 -12.29 5.08
C ASP A 33 -8.32 -11.38 6.25
N ALA A 34 -8.93 -10.20 6.31
CA ALA A 34 -8.83 -9.29 7.45
C ALA A 34 -10.04 -9.50 8.36
N ARG A 35 -9.83 -10.12 9.52
CA ARG A 35 -10.89 -10.41 10.50
C ARG A 35 -10.46 -9.98 11.89
N ILE A 36 -11.34 -9.26 12.57
CA ILE A 36 -11.15 -8.83 13.97
C ILE A 36 -12.34 -9.35 14.77
N SER A 37 -12.07 -10.18 15.77
CA SER A 37 -13.08 -10.70 16.69
C SER A 37 -13.13 -9.89 17.98
N ASN A 38 -14.33 -9.72 18.53
CA ASN A 38 -14.53 -9.17 19.86
C ASN A 38 -14.07 -10.21 20.89
N TRP A 39 -13.06 -9.88 21.69
CA TRP A 39 -12.49 -10.80 22.68
C TRP A 39 -13.47 -11.19 23.80
N LYS A 40 -14.51 -10.39 24.05
CA LYS A 40 -15.51 -10.67 25.09
C LYS A 40 -16.63 -11.58 24.61
N THR A 41 -17.11 -11.37 23.38
CA THR A 41 -18.29 -12.08 22.85
C THR A 41 -17.92 -13.17 21.84
N GLY A 42 -16.69 -13.16 21.31
CA GLY A 42 -16.23 -14.04 20.24
C GLY A 42 -16.77 -13.66 18.84
N GLU A 43 -17.69 -12.69 18.78
CA GLU A 43 -18.32 -12.24 17.54
C GLU A 43 -17.32 -11.53 16.62
N VAL A 44 -17.59 -11.57 15.32
CA VAL A 44 -16.81 -10.82 14.33
C VAL A 44 -17.17 -9.34 14.42
N ALA A 45 -16.23 -8.52 14.88
CA ALA A 45 -16.40 -7.07 14.97
C ALA A 45 -16.10 -6.36 13.64
N PHE A 46 -15.24 -6.96 12.82
CA PHE A 46 -14.91 -6.49 11.47
C PHE A 46 -14.45 -7.67 10.62
N GLU A 47 -14.87 -7.69 9.36
CA GLU A 47 -14.41 -8.66 8.37
C GLU A 47 -14.36 -8.04 6.98
N GLN A 48 -13.27 -8.31 6.26
CA GLN A 48 -13.18 -8.15 4.83
C GLN A 48 -12.31 -9.27 4.24
N LEU A 49 -12.89 -10.04 3.33
CA LEU A 49 -12.30 -11.25 2.76
C LEU A 49 -11.52 -10.96 1.48
N GLY A 50 -10.48 -11.76 1.23
CA GLY A 50 -9.73 -11.75 -0.03
C GLY A 50 -9.03 -10.43 -0.35
N VAL A 51 -8.63 -9.67 0.67
CA VAL A 51 -7.91 -8.41 0.49
C VAL A 51 -6.46 -8.68 0.09
N GLU A 52 -5.94 -7.85 -0.83
CA GLU A 52 -4.58 -7.99 -1.35
C GLU A 52 -3.63 -7.03 -0.64
N PHE A 53 -2.57 -7.58 -0.06
CA PHE A 53 -1.56 -6.82 0.70
C PHE A 53 -0.15 -7.31 0.37
N PRO A 54 0.89 -6.48 0.62
CA PRO A 54 2.27 -6.93 0.46
C PRO A 54 2.59 -8.11 1.40
N LEU A 55 3.27 -9.13 0.87
CA LEU A 55 3.62 -10.36 1.59
C LEU A 55 4.31 -10.07 2.94
N GLY A 56 5.21 -9.07 2.97
CA GLY A 56 5.96 -8.71 4.18
C GLY A 56 5.15 -8.04 5.29
N TRP A 57 3.86 -7.71 5.07
CA TRP A 57 3.04 -7.09 6.10
C TRP A 57 2.53 -8.12 7.11
N SER A 58 2.48 -7.75 8.38
CA SER A 58 1.84 -8.57 9.40
C SER A 58 0.31 -8.58 9.24
N LEU A 59 -0.33 -9.62 9.76
CA LEU A 59 -1.80 -9.70 9.85
C LEU A 59 -2.38 -8.51 10.63
N ASN A 60 -1.70 -8.04 11.67
CA ASN A 60 -2.13 -6.86 12.43
C ASN A 60 -2.13 -5.58 11.56
N ALA A 61 -1.11 -5.38 10.73
CA ALA A 61 -1.08 -4.24 9.80
C ALA A 61 -2.21 -4.33 8.76
N THR A 62 -2.47 -5.54 8.25
CA THR A 62 -3.60 -5.80 7.33
C THR A 62 -4.93 -5.43 7.98
N ASN A 63 -5.17 -5.93 9.19
CA ASN A 63 -6.40 -5.66 9.95
C ASN A 63 -6.60 -4.16 10.21
N ILE A 64 -5.56 -3.44 10.64
CA ILE A 64 -5.64 -2.00 10.91
C ILE A 64 -5.95 -1.23 9.64
N VAL A 65 -5.28 -1.55 8.52
CA VAL A 65 -5.48 -0.81 7.26
C VAL A 65 -6.83 -1.11 6.64
N ALA A 66 -7.22 -2.39 6.58
CA ALA A 66 -8.53 -2.79 6.06
C ALA A 66 -9.66 -2.12 6.85
N GLN A 67 -9.64 -2.19 8.18
CA GLN A 67 -10.69 -1.59 9.02
C GLN A 67 -10.80 -0.07 8.84
N LYS A 68 -9.69 0.63 8.66
CA LYS A 68 -9.67 2.11 8.62
C LYS A 68 -9.96 2.68 7.24
N TYR A 69 -9.42 2.04 6.20
CA TYR A 69 -9.32 2.65 4.88
C TYR A 69 -10.13 1.92 3.81
N PHE A 70 -10.44 0.64 3.99
CA PHE A 70 -11.23 -0.09 3.01
C PHE A 70 -12.72 0.09 3.34
N ARG A 71 -13.55 0.06 2.29
CA ARG A 71 -15.00 0.35 2.37
C ARG A 71 -15.82 -0.67 1.56
N GLY A 72 -15.34 -1.92 1.54
CA GLY A 72 -16.03 -3.04 0.91
C GLY A 72 -17.18 -3.56 1.74
#